data_AF-A0A2P8QB53-F1
#
_entry.id   AF-A0A2P8QB53-F1
#
_cell.length_a   1.000
_cell.length_b   1.000
_cell.length_c   1.000
_cell.angle_alpha   90.00
_cell.angle_beta   90.00
_cell.angle_gamma   90.00
#
_symmetry.space_group_name_H-M   'P 1'
#
loop_
_entity.id
_entity.type
_entity.pdbx_description
1 polymer ?
#
loop_
_entity_poly.entity_id
_entity_poly.type
_entity_poly.pdbx_seq_one_letter_code
_entity_poly.pdbx_strand_id
1 'polypeptide(L)'
;MSAFTTEDLFKIMRECAGEEEAVDLSSAAADQEFALLGYDSLALMEAISRVERGYGITLPEETLGDALTPAAFVAAVNTAIADRVPAAGAA
;
A
#
# COMPACT_ATOMS: atom_id res chain seq x y z
N MET A 1 -14.99 9.76 2.77
CA MET A 1 -13.62 9.23 2.94
C MET A 1 -13.33 8.41 1.71
N SER A 2 -12.35 8.82 0.91
CA SER A 2 -11.97 8.06 -0.29
C SER A 2 -11.19 6.82 0.17
N ALA A 3 -11.60 5.65 -0.30
CA ALA A 3 -10.87 4.41 -0.06
C ALA A 3 -9.54 4.44 -0.82
N PHE A 4 -8.50 3.84 -0.23
CA PHE A 4 -7.24 3.63 -0.93
C PHE A 4 -7.42 2.52 -1.96
N THR A 5 -6.93 2.70 -3.18
CA THR A 5 -7.09 1.73 -4.27
C THR A 5 -5.76 1.22 -4.78
N THR A 6 -5.76 0.12 -5.54
CA THR A 6 -4.55 -0.41 -6.18
C THR A 6 -3.96 0.58 -7.19
N GLU A 7 -4.80 1.40 -7.84
CA GLU A 7 -4.33 2.47 -8.72
C GLU A 7 -3.53 3.53 -7.94
N ASP A 8 -4.00 3.90 -6.74
CA ASP A 8 -3.26 4.83 -5.86
C ASP A 8 -1.92 4.25 -5.43
N LEU A 9 -1.90 2.97 -5.06
CA LEU A 9 -0.67 2.26 -4.73
C LEU A 9 0.30 2.26 -5.91
N PHE A 10 -0.14 1.86 -7.10
CA PHE A 10 0.71 1.81 -8.29
C PHE A 10 1.24 3.18 -8.68
N LYS A 11 0.45 4.24 -8.50
CA LYS A 11 0.92 5.61 -8.70
C LYS A 11 2.04 5.96 -7.72
N ILE A 12 1.87 5.67 -6.43
CA ILE A 12 2.91 5.92 -5.40
C ILE A 12 4.17 5.12 -5.71
N MET A 13 4.03 3.85 -6.09
CA MET A 13 5.16 2.97 -6.40
C MET A 13 5.94 3.46 -7.63
N ARG A 14 5.27 3.94 -8.68
CA ARG A 14 5.95 4.56 -9.84
C ARG A 14 6.72 5.82 -9.44
N GLU A 15 6.11 6.67 -8.61
CA GLU A 15 6.76 7.88 -8.10
C GLU A 15 7.94 7.57 -7.14
N CYS A 16 7.97 6.41 -6.51
CA CYS A 16 9.09 5.93 -5.67
C CYS A 16 10.21 5.30 -6.51
N ALA A 17 9.84 4.45 -7.49
CA ALA A 17 10.80 3.75 -8.34
C ALA A 17 11.52 4.67 -9.34
N GLY A 18 10.98 5.88 -9.59
CA GLY A 18 11.54 6.81 -10.57
C GLY A 18 11.38 6.34 -12.02
N GLU A 19 10.56 5.31 -12.25
CA GLU A 19 10.27 4.79 -13.57
C GLU A 19 9.11 5.58 -14.20
N GLU A 20 9.40 6.32 -15.28
CA GLU A 20 8.39 6.89 -16.18
C GLU A 20 7.74 5.80 -17.05
N GLU A 21 8.42 4.67 -17.22
CA GLU A 21 7.94 3.53 -17.99
C GLU A 21 6.91 2.77 -17.16
N ALA A 22 5.65 2.93 -17.52
CA ALA A 22 4.53 2.25 -16.90
C ALA A 22 4.71 0.72 -17.04
N VAL A 23 5.28 0.06 -16.03
CA VAL A 23 5.03 -1.38 -15.80
C VAL A 23 3.50 -1.51 -15.85
N ASP A 24 3.00 -2.44 -16.65
CA ASP A 24 1.57 -2.62 -16.89
C ASP A 24 0.92 -3.24 -15.63
N LEU A 25 0.80 -2.39 -14.61
CA LEU A 25 0.21 -2.66 -13.32
C LEU A 25 -1.31 -2.64 -13.47
N SER A 26 -1.79 -3.55 -14.30
CA SER A 26 -3.21 -3.81 -14.51
C SER A 26 -3.81 -4.50 -13.29
N SER A 27 -5.12 -4.72 -13.29
CA SER A 27 -5.79 -5.51 -12.25
C SER A 27 -5.16 -6.90 -12.05
N ALA A 28 -4.55 -7.49 -13.09
CA ALA A 28 -3.87 -8.78 -12.99
C ALA A 28 -2.52 -8.70 -12.23
N ALA A 29 -1.91 -7.52 -12.11
CA ALA A 29 -0.74 -7.30 -11.27
C ALA A 29 -1.12 -7.19 -9.79
N ALA A 30 -2.38 -6.89 -9.46
CA ALA A 30 -2.83 -6.71 -8.09
C ALA A 30 -2.71 -7.99 -7.25
N ASP A 31 -2.84 -9.16 -7.90
CA ASP A 31 -2.72 -10.48 -7.27
C ASP A 31 -1.30 -11.06 -7.36
N GLN A 32 -0.37 -10.35 -8.01
CA GLN A 32 1.02 -10.78 -8.10
C GLN A 32 1.85 -10.25 -6.94
N GLU A 33 2.83 -11.03 -6.51
CA GLU A 33 3.79 -10.59 -5.52
C GLU A 33 4.62 -9.42 -6.05
N PHE A 34 4.94 -8.46 -5.18
CA PHE A 34 5.77 -7.31 -5.56
C PHE A 34 7.12 -7.72 -6.16
N ALA A 35 7.72 -8.80 -5.66
CA ALA A 35 8.95 -9.34 -6.20
C ALA A 35 8.83 -9.82 -7.66
N LEU A 36 7.65 -10.35 -8.06
CA LEU A 36 7.38 -10.77 -9.44
C LEU A 36 7.17 -9.57 -10.38
N LEU A 37 6.70 -8.46 -9.83
CA LEU A 37 6.51 -7.19 -10.54
C LEU A 37 7.82 -6.39 -10.69
N GLY A 38 8.93 -6.89 -10.14
CA GLY A 38 10.23 -6.22 -10.18
C GLY A 38 10.41 -5.15 -9.10
N TYR A 39 9.49 -5.07 -8.13
CA TYR A 39 9.65 -4.17 -6.99
C TYR A 39 10.50 -4.80 -5.90
N ASP A 40 11.48 -4.03 -5.44
CA ASP A 40 12.31 -4.40 -4.30
C ASP A 40 11.66 -3.99 -2.96
N SER A 41 12.24 -4.50 -1.88
CA SER A 41 11.82 -4.17 -0.51
C SER A 41 11.97 -2.69 -0.15
N LEU A 42 12.87 -1.95 -0.82
CA LEU A 42 13.11 -0.53 -0.53
C LEU A 42 11.97 0.34 -1.10
N ALA A 43 11.59 0.11 -2.35
CA ALA A 43 10.45 0.76 -2.99
C ALA A 43 9.15 0.52 -2.21
N LEU A 44 8.98 -0.69 -1.66
CA LEU A 44 7.85 -1.00 -0.78
C LEU A 44 7.89 -0.20 0.53
N MET A 45 9.03 -0.17 1.22
CA MET A 45 9.19 0.61 2.46
C MET A 45 8.94 2.11 2.26
N GLU A 46 9.37 2.66 1.13
CA GLU A 46 9.08 4.05 0.79
C GLU A 46 7.59 4.28 0.49
N ALA A 47 6.96 3.37 -0.26
CA ALA A 47 5.52 3.43 -0.53
C ALA A 47 4.71 3.37 0.78
N ILE A 48 5.07 2.47 1.69
CA ILE A 48 4.50 2.36 3.04
C ILE A 48 4.61 3.69 3.77
N SER A 49 5.83 4.23 3.85
CA SER A 49 6.09 5.50 4.55
C SER A 49 5.28 6.66 3.95
N ARG A 50 5.08 6.69 2.62
CA ARG A 50 4.25 7.71 1.96
C ARG A 50 2.77 7.53 2.27
N VAL A 51 2.27 6.29 2.26
CA VAL A 51 0.88 5.98 2.57
C VAL A 51 0.56 6.30 4.04
N GLU A 52 1.41 5.87 4.98
CA GLU A 52 1.25 6.18 6.40
C GLU A 52 1.18 7.69 6.66
N ARG A 53 2.06 8.47 6.02
CA ARG A 53 2.05 9.94 6.14
C ARG A 53 0.84 10.58 5.45
N GLY A 54 0.48 10.11 4.26
CA GLY A 54 -0.62 10.66 3.46
C GLY A 54 -1.99 10.39 4.08
N TYR A 55 -2.16 9.21 4.68
CA TYR A 55 -3.41 8.77 5.31
C TYR A 55 -3.39 8.87 6.83
N GLY A 56 -2.25 9.25 7.43
CA GLY A 56 -2.01 9.34 8.88
C GLY A 56 -2.30 8.05 9.64
N ILE A 57 -2.03 6.90 9.02
CA ILE A 57 -2.18 5.56 9.61
C ILE A 57 -0.82 4.99 9.98
N THR A 58 -0.81 3.88 10.71
CA THR A 58 0.37 3.07 10.94
C THR A 58 0.06 1.64 10.52
N LEU A 59 0.92 1.05 9.70
CA LEU A 59 0.80 -0.34 9.26
C LEU A 59 1.73 -1.22 10.12
N PRO A 60 1.21 -2.19 10.87
CA PRO A 60 2.02 -3.12 11.63
C PRO A 60 2.97 -3.92 10.73
N GLU A 61 4.20 -4.18 11.19
CA GLU A 61 5.17 -5.00 10.45
C GLU A 61 4.64 -6.41 10.14
N GLU A 62 3.80 -6.97 11.02
CA GLU A 62 3.08 -8.24 10.77
C GLU A 62 2.19 -8.16 9.54
N THR A 63 1.40 -7.09 9.41
CA THR A 63 0.53 -6.87 8.25
C THR A 63 1.34 -6.66 6.98
N LEU A 64 2.50 -6.01 7.07
CA LEU A 64 3.40 -5.82 5.94
C LEU A 64 4.08 -7.12 5.51
N GLY A 65 4.40 -8.00 6.46
CA GLY A 65 4.94 -9.33 6.19
C GLY A 65 3.94 -10.23 5.45
N ASP A 66 2.64 -10.06 5.72
CA ASP A 66 1.57 -10.80 5.04
C ASP A 66 1.10 -10.12 3.74
N ALA A 67 1.25 -8.81 3.62
CA ALA A 67 0.85 -8.01 2.46
C ALA A 67 1.89 -8.05 1.32
N LEU A 68 2.13 -9.25 0.79
CA LEU A 68 3.11 -9.49 -0.28
C LEU A 68 2.60 -9.08 -1.68
N THR A 69 1.30 -8.80 -1.82
CA THR A 69 0.66 -8.40 -3.08
C THR A 69 0.05 -7.00 -2.98
N PRO A 70 -0.06 -6.26 -4.09
CA PRO A 70 -0.72 -4.95 -4.10
C PRO A 70 -2.15 -4.99 -3.56
N ALA A 71 -2.92 -6.03 -3.87
CA ALA A 71 -4.28 -6.20 -3.35
C ALA A 71 -4.31 -6.37 -1.83
N ALA A 72 -3.42 -7.20 -1.28
CA ALA A 72 -3.30 -7.40 0.16
C ALA A 72 -2.87 -6.11 0.88
N PHE A 73 -1.93 -5.37 0.27
CA PHE A 73 -1.49 -4.07 0.78
C PHE A 73 -2.63 -3.05 0.84
N VAL A 74 -3.40 -2.94 -0.24
CA VAL A 74 -4.56 -2.04 -0.30
C VAL A 74 -5.61 -2.41 0.75
N ALA A 75 -5.86 -3.70 0.94
CA ALA A 75 -6.77 -4.18 1.98
C ALA A 75 -6.28 -3.82 3.39
N ALA A 76 -4.98 -3.98 3.66
CA ALA A 76 -4.35 -3.59 4.92
C ALA A 76 -4.48 -2.10 5.20
N VAL A 77 -4.18 -1.26 4.21
CA VAL A 77 -4.33 0.21 4.30
C VAL A 77 -5.77 0.60 4.59
N ASN A 78 -6.73 0.06 3.84
CA ASN A 78 -8.14 0.35 4.07
C ASN A 78 -8.61 -0.12 5.45
N THR A 79 -8.11 -1.25 5.94
CA THR A 79 -8.38 -1.74 7.30
C THR A 79 -7.85 -0.76 8.32
N ALA A 80 -6.60 -0.30 8.18
CA ALA A 80 -6.01 0.68 9.09
C ALA A 80 -6.70 2.06 9.03
N ILE A 81 -7.15 2.51 7.86
CA ILE A 81 -7.96 3.73 7.70
C ILE A 81 -9.31 3.57 8.42
N ALA A 82 -9.95 2.41 8.28
CA ALA A 82 -11.20 2.10 8.95
C ALA A 82 -11.00 1.98 10.47
N ASP A 83 -9.89 1.41 10.94
CA ASP A 83 -9.57 1.26 12.37
C ASP A 83 -9.11 2.57 13.02
N ARG A 84 -8.62 3.53 12.21
CA ARG A 84 -8.40 4.91 12.62
C ARG A 84 -9.70 5.67 12.90
N VAL A 85 -10.84 5.22 12.35
CA VAL A 85 -12.16 5.68 12.80
C VAL A 85 -12.36 5.16 14.21
N PRO A 86 -12.63 6.04 15.18
CA PRO A 86 -11.96 5.98 16.46
C PRO A 86 -12.42 4.80 17.31
N ALA A 87 -11.49 4.27 18.11
CA ALA A 87 -11.74 4.01 19.52
C ALA A 87 -12.19 5.32 20.21
N ALA A 88 -13.39 5.81 19.86
CA ALA A 88 -14.11 6.79 20.64
C ALA A 88 -14.77 6.01 21.77
N GLY A 89 -13.97 5.67 22.79
CA GLY A 89 -14.45 4.81 23.87
C GLY A 89 -13.38 4.33 24.84
N ALA A 90 -12.60 5.23 25.42
CA ALA A 90 -11.96 5.03 26.72
C ALA A 90 -11.77 6.43 27.33
N ALA A 91 -12.84 6.97 27.95
CA ALA A 91 -13.10 6.93 29.39
C ALA A 91 -12.20 7.91 30.15
#